data_AF-K8YA12-F1
#
_entry.id   AF-K8YA12-F1
#
_cell.length_a   1.000
_cell.length_b   1.000
_cell.length_c   1.000
_cell.angle_alpha   90.00
_cell.angle_beta   90.00
_cell.angle_gamma   90.00
#
_symmetry.space_group_name_H-M   'P 1'
#
loop_
_entity.id
_entity.type
_entity.pdbx_description
1 polymer ?
#
loop_
_entity_poly.entity_id
_entity_poly.type
_entity_poly.pdbx_seq_one_letter_code
_entity_poly.pdbx_strand_id
1 'polypeptide(L)' 'MEDIDHSKTKIRRPQSNGICERFHRTVQDEFYALLSGRRHTNSIEDLDRWIDSYHYERIKASIVLGEFR' A
#
# COMPACT_ATOMS: atom_id res chain seq x y z
N MET A 1 -21.12 9.12 15.59
CA MET A 1 -20.61 7.82 15.12
C MET A 1 -20.82 7.85 13.62
N GLU A 2 -19.75 7.96 12.85
CA GLU A 2 -19.87 8.12 11.39
C GLU A 2 -20.63 6.96 10.75
N ASP A 3 -21.34 7.26 9.67
CA ASP A 3 -22.15 6.32 8.89
C ASP A 3 -21.26 5.41 8.04
N ILE A 4 -20.37 4.66 8.71
CA ILE A 4 -19.44 3.73 8.07
C ILE A 4 -20.05 2.33 8.14
N ASP A 5 -20.44 1.81 6.98
CA ASP A 5 -20.90 0.43 6.88
C ASP A 5 -19.72 -0.55 6.90
N HIS A 6 -19.83 -1.56 7.76
CA HIS A 6 -18.78 -2.55 7.96
C HIS A 6 -19.17 -3.86 7.26
N SER A 7 -18.38 -4.27 6.27
CA SER A 7 -18.58 -5.55 5.57
C SER A 7 -17.34 -6.44 5.64
N LYS A 8 -17.55 -7.76 5.52
CA LYS A 8 -16.48 -8.76 5.48
C LYS A 8 -16.29 -9.26 4.06
N THR A 9 -15.04 -9.49 3.67
CA THR A 9 -14.71 -10.16 2.41
C THR A 9 -15.33 -11.56 2.39
N LYS A 10 -16.13 -11.83 1.36
CA LYS A 10 -16.72 -13.16 1.17
C LYS A 10 -15.64 -14.18 0.81
N ILE A 11 -15.73 -15.36 1.40
CA ILE A 11 -14.81 -16.48 1.14
C ILE A 11 -14.84 -16.81 -0.37
N ARG A 12 -13.68 -17.09 -0.97
CA ARG A 12 -13.50 -17.44 -2.40
C ARG A 12 -13.88 -16.33 -3.38
N ARG A 13 -13.77 -15.06 -2.98
CA ARG A 13 -13.96 -13.89 -3.85
C ARG A 13 -12.65 -13.09 -4.00
N PRO A 14 -11.71 -13.53 -4.86
CA PRO A 14 -10.42 -12.86 -5.02
C PRO A 14 -10.54 -11.43 -5.54
N GLN A 15 -11.57 -11.12 -6.34
CA GLN A 15 -11.78 -9.77 -6.87
C GLN A 15 -12.04 -8.74 -5.77
N SER A 16 -12.78 -9.11 -4.72
CA SER A 16 -13.08 -8.21 -3.59
C SER A 16 -11.89 -7.93 -2.67
N ASN A 17 -10.85 -8.77 -2.70
CA ASN A 17 -9.64 -8.59 -1.89
C ASN A 17 -8.43 -8.13 -2.72
N GLY A 18 -8.58 -8.03 -4.04
CA GLY A 18 -7.44 -7.88 -4.95
C GLY A 18 -6.63 -6.60 -4.76
N ILE A 19 -7.24 -5.51 -4.30
CA ILE A 19 -6.51 -4.27 -3.99
C ILE A 19 -5.62 -4.48 -2.76
N CYS A 20 -6.17 -5.04 -1.68
CA CYS A 20 -5.43 -5.35 -0.47
C CYS A 20 -4.28 -6.33 -0.76
N GLU A 21 -4.52 -7.39 -1.53
CA GLU A 21 -3.49 -8.35 -1.90
C GLU A 21 -2.39 -7.77 -2.78
N ARG A 22 -2.73 -6.92 -3.75
CA ARG A 22 -1.72 -6.23 -4.57
C ARG A 22 -0.90 -5.26 -3.72
N PHE A 23 -1.55 -4.49 -2.86
CA PHE A 23 -0.87 -3.58 -1.95
C PHE A 23 0.08 -4.32 -1.00
N HIS A 24 -0.37 -5.42 -0.38
CA HIS A 24 0.49 -6.24 0.49
C HIS A 24 1.71 -6.80 -0.24
N ARG A 25 1.55 -7.22 -1.51
CA ARG A 25 2.68 -7.68 -2.33
C ARG A 25 3.67 -6.56 -2.60
N THR A 26 3.19 -5.36 -2.93
CA THR A 26 4.05 -4.18 -3.12
C THR A 26 4.83 -3.83 -1.85
N VAL A 27 4.18 -3.82 -0.69
CA VAL A 27 4.86 -3.62 0.60
C VAL A 27 5.93 -4.69 0.82
N GLN A 28 5.65 -5.94 0.47
CA GLN A 28 6.62 -7.03 0.59
C GLN A 28 7.85 -6.84 -0.30
N ASP A 29 7.62 -6.56 -1.58
CA ASP A 29 8.68 -6.46 -2.59
C ASP A 29 9.51 -5.19 -2.42
N GLU A 30 8.89 -4.08 -2.01
CA GLU A 30 9.53 -2.76 -1.97
C GLU A 30 9.99 -2.35 -0.56
N PHE A 31 9.24 -2.68 0.51
CA PHE A 31 9.59 -2.25 1.87
C PHE A 31 10.35 -3.33 2.64
N TYR A 32 9.80 -4.55 2.75
CA TYR A 32 10.45 -5.61 3.54
C TYR A 32 11.77 -6.10 2.93
N ALA A 33 11.90 -6.07 1.60
CA ALA A 33 13.17 -6.33 0.93
C ALA A 33 14.26 -5.29 1.25
N LEU A 34 13.90 -4.05 1.56
CA LEU A 34 14.84 -2.99 1.98
C LEU A 34 15.21 -3.09 3.46
N LEU A 35 14.30 -3.58 4.30
CA LEU A 35 14.53 -3.75 5.74
C LEU A 35 15.49 -4.91 6.05
N SER A 36 15.43 -6.00 5.27
CA SER A 36 16.29 -7.18 5.46
C SER A 36 17.79 -6.90 5.31
N GLY A 37 18.16 -5.77 4.69
CA GLY A 37 19.55 -5.29 4.59
C GLY A 37 19.98 -4.31 5.70
N ARG A 38 19.10 -3.90 6.62
CA ARG A 38 19.40 -2.89 7.63
C ARG A 38 19.63 -3.51 9.01
N ARG A 39 20.69 -3.05 9.67
CA ARG A 39 21.11 -3.56 10.99
C ARG A 39 20.18 -3.08 12.12
N HIS A 40 19.58 -1.90 12.00
CA HIS A 40 18.60 -1.33 12.93
C HIS A 40 17.47 -0.66 12.12
N THR A 41 16.22 -0.93 12.48
CA THR A 41 15.01 -0.38 11.85
C THR A 41 13.97 -0.13 12.92
N ASN A 42 13.36 1.06 12.94
CA ASN A 42 12.14 1.30 13.72
C ASN A 42 10.97 0.97 12.79
N SER A 43 10.54 -0.30 12.82
CA SER A 43 9.74 -0.90 11.75
C SER A 43 8.42 -0.16 11.45
N ILE A 44 7.81 0.50 12.44
CA ILE A 44 6.55 1.24 12.28
C ILE A 44 6.80 2.64 11.68
N GLU A 45 7.75 3.41 12.22
CA GLU A 45 8.06 4.77 11.72
C GLU A 45 8.64 4.73 10.30
N ASP A 46 9.46 3.70 10.02
CA ASP A 46 10.01 3.50 8.69
C ASP A 46 8.92 3.06 7.69
N LEU A 47 7.92 2.28 8.14
CA LEU A 47 6.76 1.92 7.33
C LEU A 47 5.89 3.14 7.04
N ASP A 48 5.63 3.98 8.03
CA ASP A 48 4.82 5.20 7.89
C ASP A 48 5.43 6.14 6.84
N ARG A 49 6.74 6.40 6.94
CA ARG A 49 7.48 7.20 5.96
C ARG A 49 7.48 6.56 4.57
N TRP A 50 7.59 5.23 4.49
CA TRP A 50 7.53 4.53 3.21
C TRP A 50 6.12 4.64 2.59
N ILE A 51 5.05 4.47 3.38
CA ILE A 51 3.66 4.63 2.93
C ILE A 51 3.41 6.04 2.39
N ASP A 52 3.91 7.06 3.08
CA ASP A 52 3.84 8.44 2.58
C ASP A 52 4.52 8.56 1.22
N SER A 53 5.77 8.08 1.07
CA SER A 53 6.46 8.13 -0.22
C SER A 53 5.71 7.37 -1.33
N TYR A 54 5.18 6.19 -1.00
CA TYR A 54 4.40 5.36 -1.92
C TYR A 54 3.14 6.07 -2.41
N HIS A 55 2.38 6.72 -1.51
CA HIS A 55 1.19 7.47 -1.89
C HIS A 55 1.53 8.75 -2.64
N TYR A 56 2.50 9.55 -2.19
CA TYR A 56 2.77 10.84 -2.81
C TYR A 56 3.50 10.75 -4.16
N GLU A 57 4.49 9.87 -4.31
CA GLU A 57 5.29 9.80 -5.54
C GLU A 57 4.58 9.02 -6.65
N ARG A 58 3.88 7.94 -6.28
CA ARG A 58 3.22 7.05 -7.24
C ARG A 58 1.85 7.59 -7.70
N ILE A 59 1.11 8.28 -6.83
CA ILE A 59 -0.15 8.93 -7.22
C ILE A 59 0.12 10.18 -8.07
N LYS A 60 1.18 10.95 -7.79
CA LYS A 60 1.61 12.04 -8.69
C LYS A 60 1.89 11.53 -10.10
N ALA A 61 2.58 10.41 -10.24
CA ALA A 61 2.82 9.80 -11.55
C ALA A 61 1.51 9.42 -12.27
N SER A 62 0.51 8.88 -11.56
CA SER A 62 -0.78 8.53 -12.15
C SER A 62 -1.65 9.74 -12.52
N ILE A 63 -1.63 10.81 -11.73
CA ILE A 63 -2.36 12.05 -12.04
C ILE A 63 -1.72 12.74 -13.23
N VAL A 64 -0.39 12.89 -13.21
CA VAL A 64 0.36 13.52 -14.31
C VAL A 64 0.18 12.72 -15.61
N LEU A 65 0.27 11.40 -15.59
CA LEU A 65 0.06 10.56 -16.80
C LEU A 65 -1.42 10.50 -17.25
N GLY A 66 -2.37 10.76 -16.35
CA GLY A 66 -3.80 10.84 -16.66
C GLY A 66 -4.23 12.16 -17.31
N GLU A 67 -3.50 13.25 -17.05
CA GLU A 67 -3.73 14.57 -17.69
C GLU A 67 -3.17 14.66 -19.12
N PHE A 68 -2.33 13.70 -19.54
CA PHE A 68 -1.80 13.59 -20.91
C PHE A 68 -2.58 12.60 -21.80
N ARG A 69 -3.81 12.21 -21.41
CA ARG A 69 -4.66 11.31 -22.20
C ARG A 69 -5.92 12.00 -22.73
#